data_AF-A0A6L3F0X0-F1
#
_entry.id   AF-A0A6L3F0X0-F1
#
_cell.length_a   1.000
_cell.length_b   1.000
_cell.length_c   1.000
_cell.angle_alpha   90.00
_cell.angle_beta   90.00
_cell.angle_gamma   90.00
#
_symmetry.space_group_name_H-M   'P 1'
#
loop_
_entity.id
_entity.type
_entity.pdbx_description
1 polymer ?
#
loop_
_entity_poly.entity_id
_entity_poly.type
_entity_poly.pdbx_seq_one_letter_code
_entity_poly.pdbx_strand_id
1 'polypeptide(L)'
;MTYVYLEEDTVLPLTRIIDVDDYLDYITNGVLPKFNDEVKQALEALWSSAAVPGFDKVSQDFALSCAACGFDIELGPLSGTIFMVMLQDFMDPWTFNQKNLMKCCKEILLPDGKQIPFCAYNSVGYRETAGTCQGRGAGGVF
;
A
#
# COMPACT_ATOMS: atom_id res chain seq x y z
N MET A 1 -5.32 -1.32 -3.34
CA MET A 1 -4.60 -2.24 -2.44
C MET A 1 -5.63 -3.10 -1.74
N THR A 2 -5.34 -4.36 -1.45
CA THR A 2 -6.23 -5.23 -0.67
C THR A 2 -5.41 -6.22 0.15
N TYR A 3 -6.05 -6.86 1.12
CA TYR A 3 -5.44 -7.83 2.01
C TYR A 3 -6.08 -9.20 1.83
N VAL A 4 -5.29 -10.22 2.12
CA VAL A 4 -5.66 -11.61 1.96
C VAL A 4 -5.33 -12.32 3.25
N TYR A 5 -6.30 -13.07 3.78
CA TYR A 5 -6.13 -13.99 4.88
C TYR A 5 -5.78 -15.39 4.34
N LEU A 6 -4.75 -15.99 4.91
CA LEU A 6 -4.26 -17.32 4.62
C LEU A 6 -4.62 -18.24 5.77
N GLU A 7 -5.41 -19.26 5.50
CA GLU A 7 -5.80 -20.30 6.45
C GLU A 7 -5.53 -21.66 5.81
N GLU A 8 -4.49 -22.35 6.30
CA GLU A 8 -4.00 -23.60 5.72
C GLU A 8 -3.78 -23.50 4.20
N ASP A 9 -4.67 -24.08 3.39
CA ASP A 9 -4.64 -24.06 1.92
C ASP A 9 -5.66 -23.08 1.30
N THR A 10 -6.35 -22.29 2.12
CA THR A 10 -7.39 -21.34 1.70
C THR A 10 -6.86 -19.92 1.65
N VAL A 11 -7.13 -19.26 0.52
CA VAL A 11 -6.78 -17.85 0.27
C VAL A 11 -8.06 -17.04 0.24
N LEU A 12 -8.31 -16.25 1.28
CA LEU A 12 -9.54 -15.47 1.45
C LEU A 12 -9.25 -13.97 1.37
N PRO A 13 -9.63 -13.28 0.28
CA PRO A 13 -9.51 -11.82 0.19
C PRO A 13 -10.41 -11.14 1.22
N LEU A 14 -9.94 -10.05 1.84
CA LEU A 14 -10.68 -9.28 2.83
C LEU A 14 -12.05 -8.81 2.29
N THR A 15 -12.12 -8.44 1.01
CA THR A 15 -13.37 -8.02 0.35
C THR A 15 -14.40 -9.13 0.17
N ARG A 16 -14.06 -10.40 0.47
CA ARG A 16 -15.04 -11.51 0.57
C ARG A 16 -15.51 -11.76 2.00
N ILE A 17 -14.81 -11.20 2.98
CA ILE A 17 -15.14 -11.32 4.41
C ILE A 17 -16.03 -10.15 4.82
N ILE A 18 -15.70 -8.95 4.36
CA ILE A 18 -16.44 -7.71 4.59
C ILE A 18 -16.76 -7.03 3.26
N ASP A 19 -17.99 -6.54 3.12
CA ASP A 19 -18.34 -5.64 2.04
C ASP A 19 -17.72 -4.27 2.34
N VAL A 20 -16.64 -3.94 1.64
CA VAL A 20 -15.89 -2.70 1.87
C VAL A 20 -16.62 -1.47 1.34
N ASP A 21 -17.56 -1.64 0.39
CA ASP A 21 -18.26 -0.52 -0.23
C ASP A 21 -19.23 0.13 0.79
N ASP A 22 -19.78 -0.66 1.72
CA ASP A 22 -20.60 -0.15 2.85
C ASP A 22 -19.85 0.83 3.75
N TYR A 23 -18.51 0.79 3.78
CA TYR A 23 -17.67 1.61 4.66
C TYR A 23 -16.85 2.67 3.91
N LEU A 24 -16.39 2.36 2.71
CA LEU A 24 -15.49 3.20 1.90
C LEU A 24 -16.21 3.97 0.78
N ASP A 25 -17.52 3.80 0.59
CA ASP A 25 -18.27 4.64 -0.36
C ASP A 25 -18.52 6.05 0.21
N TYR A 26 -17.60 6.97 -0.10
CA TYR A 26 -17.67 8.39 0.26
C TYR A 26 -18.70 9.18 -0.55
N ILE A 27 -19.30 8.60 -1.59
CA ILE A 27 -20.25 9.29 -2.48
C ILE A 27 -21.69 9.06 -2.03
N THR A 28 -21.95 8.05 -1.17
CA THR A 28 -23.30 7.72 -0.74
C THR A 28 -23.92 8.79 0.16
N ASN A 29 -24.96 9.47 -0.35
CA ASN A 29 -25.94 10.19 0.45
C ASN A 29 -26.83 9.19 1.21
N GLY A 30 -26.23 8.44 2.14
CA GLY A 30 -26.91 7.40 2.90
C GLY A 30 -27.59 7.97 4.14
N VAL A 31 -28.89 7.70 4.28
CA VAL A 31 -29.68 7.86 5.54
C VAL A 31 -29.46 6.65 6.48
N LEU A 32 -28.59 5.72 6.08
CA LEU A 32 -28.30 4.52 6.84
C LEU A 32 -27.51 4.90 8.11
N PRO A 33 -27.81 4.27 9.26
CA PRO A 33 -26.98 4.43 10.45
C PRO A 33 -25.55 4.05 10.09
N LYS A 34 -24.61 4.98 10.29
CA LYS A 34 -23.20 4.77 9.99
C LYS A 34 -22.76 3.51 10.73
N PHE A 35 -22.32 2.50 9.98
CA PHE A 35 -21.66 1.34 10.55
C PHE A 35 -20.44 1.79 11.37
N ASN A 36 -20.11 0.99 12.38
CA ASN A 36 -19.09 1.26 13.40
C ASN A 36 -17.92 2.12 12.88
N ASP A 37 -17.82 3.37 13.35
CA ASP A 37 -16.80 4.34 12.92
C ASP A 37 -15.37 3.80 13.10
N GLU A 38 -15.17 2.89 14.05
CA GLU A 38 -13.89 2.21 14.32
C GLU A 38 -13.50 1.28 13.17
N VAL A 39 -14.46 0.51 12.64
CA VAL A 39 -14.25 -0.39 11.49
C VAL A 39 -13.94 0.41 10.24
N LYS A 40 -14.66 1.53 10.05
CA LYS A 40 -14.36 2.46 8.95
C LYS A 40 -12.93 2.99 9.05
N GLN A 41 -12.52 3.50 10.20
CA GLN A 41 -11.17 4.02 10.40
C GLN A 41 -10.09 2.96 10.17
N ALA A 42 -10.33 1.72 10.61
CA ALA A 42 -9.44 0.60 10.33
C ALA A 42 -9.35 0.31 8.83
N LEU A 43 -10.48 0.25 8.12
CA LEU A 43 -10.49 0.06 6.66
C LEU A 43 -9.80 1.21 5.92
N GLU A 44 -10.00 2.46 6.34
CA GLU A 44 -9.30 3.63 5.78
C GLU A 44 -7.79 3.54 6.00
N ALA A 45 -7.35 3.13 7.19
CA ALA A 45 -5.95 2.92 7.51
C ALA A 45 -5.35 1.79 6.67
N LEU A 46 -6.06 0.67 6.53
CA LEU A 46 -5.66 -0.47 5.72
C LEU A 46 -5.53 -0.10 4.23
N TRP A 47 -6.45 0.70 3.67
CA TRP A 47 -6.41 1.13 2.27
C TRP A 47 -5.53 2.36 1.99
N SER A 48 -4.82 2.85 3.01
CA SER A 48 -3.86 3.95 2.87
C SER A 48 -2.50 3.49 2.33
N SER A 49 -1.79 4.36 1.63
CA SER A 49 -0.40 4.13 1.22
C SER A 49 0.59 4.07 2.39
N ALA A 50 0.17 4.50 3.58
CA ALA A 50 0.92 4.32 4.83
C ALA A 50 0.76 2.90 5.44
N ALA A 51 -0.12 2.09 4.85
CA ALA A 51 -0.24 0.64 4.99
C ALA A 51 1.08 -0.11 4.85
N VAL A 52 1.93 -0.25 5.88
CA VAL A 52 3.17 -1.04 5.78
C VAL A 52 2.94 -2.47 6.28
N PRO A 53 3.02 -3.49 5.42
CA PRO A 53 2.90 -4.90 5.83
C PRO A 53 3.88 -5.28 6.93
N GLY A 54 3.43 -6.13 7.86
CA GLY A 54 4.28 -6.66 8.94
C GLY A 54 4.37 -5.78 10.19
N PHE A 55 3.74 -4.60 10.20
CA PHE A 55 3.59 -3.80 11.42
C PHE A 55 2.35 -4.21 12.20
N ASP A 56 2.45 -4.19 13.54
CA ASP A 56 1.37 -4.58 14.45
C ASP A 56 0.07 -3.80 14.20
N LYS A 57 0.20 -2.53 13.83
CA LYS A 57 -0.95 -1.67 13.52
C LYS A 57 -1.80 -2.25 12.37
N VAL A 58 -1.18 -2.77 11.33
CA VAL A 58 -1.91 -3.36 10.20
C VAL A 58 -2.67 -4.61 10.64
N SER A 59 -2.05 -5.44 11.49
CA SER A 59 -2.72 -6.60 12.08
C SER A 59 -3.90 -6.19 12.96
N GLN A 60 -3.76 -5.15 13.78
CA GLN A 60 -4.82 -4.63 14.64
C GLN A 60 -5.97 -4.04 13.82
N ASP A 61 -5.66 -3.22 12.81
CA ASP A 61 -6.68 -2.63 11.94
C ASP A 61 -7.40 -3.74 11.14
N PHE A 62 -6.69 -4.79 10.70
CA PHE A 62 -7.29 -5.96 10.07
C PHE A 62 -8.22 -6.72 11.02
N ALA A 63 -7.77 -6.99 12.25
CA ALA A 63 -8.57 -7.63 13.29
C ALA A 63 -9.86 -6.84 13.58
N LEU A 64 -9.74 -5.51 13.70
CA LEU A 64 -10.87 -4.62 13.95
C LEU A 64 -11.86 -4.61 12.78
N SER A 65 -11.35 -4.63 11.54
CA SER A 65 -12.21 -4.77 10.36
C SER A 65 -12.95 -6.11 10.33
N CYS A 66 -12.31 -7.18 10.82
CA CYS A 66 -12.91 -8.51 10.92
C CYS A 66 -13.96 -8.62 12.04
N ALA A 67 -13.91 -7.76 13.07
CA ALA A 67 -14.93 -7.76 14.12
C ALA A 67 -16.36 -7.48 13.58
N ALA A 68 -16.46 -6.82 12.42
CA ALA A 68 -17.73 -6.62 11.71
C ALA A 68 -18.23 -7.85 10.94
N CYS A 69 -17.39 -8.87 10.76
CA CYS A 69 -17.66 -10.00 9.87
C CYS A 69 -18.53 -11.09 10.51
N GLY A 70 -18.80 -11.03 11.82
CA GLY A 70 -19.62 -12.03 12.52
C GLY A 70 -18.99 -13.43 12.61
N PHE A 71 -17.74 -13.58 12.20
CA PHE A 71 -16.95 -14.80 12.34
C PHE A 71 -16.02 -14.66 13.55
N ASP A 72 -15.99 -15.70 14.39
CA ASP A 72 -15.02 -15.84 15.48
C ASP A 72 -13.70 -16.32 14.87
N ILE A 73 -13.04 -15.43 14.12
CA ILE A 73 -11.69 -15.69 13.64
C ILE A 73 -10.81 -15.59 14.88
N GLU A 74 -10.26 -16.71 15.33
CA GLU A 74 -9.23 -16.71 16.38
C GLU A 74 -8.01 -15.94 15.83
N LEU A 75 -7.99 -14.65 16.12
CA LEU A 75 -6.92 -13.72 15.80
C LEU A 75 -5.74 -14.03 16.72
N GLY A 76 -5.11 -15.18 16.49
CA GLY A 76 -3.75 -15.44 16.95
C GLY A 76 -2.77 -14.40 16.39
N PRO A 77 -1.45 -14.62 16.49
CA PRO A 77 -0.51 -13.71 15.83
C PRO A 77 -0.76 -13.71 14.32
N LEU A 78 -1.47 -12.68 13.84
CA LEU A 78 -1.77 -12.42 12.43
C LEU A 78 -0.50 -12.20 11.57
N SER A 79 0.64 -12.04 12.25
CA SER A 79 1.96 -11.96 11.66
C SER A 79 2.28 -13.29 10.96
N GLY A 80 2.08 -13.32 9.64
CA GLY A 80 2.31 -14.49 8.79
C GLY A 80 1.06 -15.08 8.14
N THR A 81 -0.15 -14.71 8.58
CA THR A 81 -1.42 -15.16 7.98
C THR A 81 -2.06 -14.11 7.08
N ILE A 82 -1.63 -12.85 7.17
CA ILE A 82 -2.12 -11.76 6.32
C ILE A 82 -1.09 -11.40 5.26
N PHE A 83 -1.51 -11.41 4.00
CA PHE A 83 -0.72 -10.99 2.85
C PHE A 83 -1.36 -9.79 2.16
N MET A 84 -0.56 -8.76 1.87
CA MET A 84 -1.02 -7.56 1.16
C MET A 84 -0.79 -7.71 -0.35
N VAL A 85 -1.84 -7.46 -1.13
CA VAL A 85 -1.78 -7.36 -2.59
C VAL A 85 -1.97 -5.90 -3.01
N MET A 86 -0.95 -5.31 -3.63
CA MET A 86 -0.98 -3.93 -4.13
C MET A 86 -0.78 -3.91 -5.65
N LEU A 87 -1.64 -3.20 -6.34
CA LEU A 87 -1.45 -2.80 -7.74
C LEU A 87 -1.10 -1.32 -7.75
N GLN A 88 0.03 -0.98 -8.35
CA GLN A 88 0.50 0.39 -8.49
C GLN A 88 0.66 0.68 -9.98
N ASP A 89 -0.01 1.73 -10.45
CA ASP A 89 0.21 2.26 -11.79
C ASP A 89 1.45 3.17 -11.79
N PHE A 90 2.39 2.91 -12.69
CA PHE A 90 3.61 3.69 -12.84
C PHE A 90 3.50 4.58 -14.08
N MET A 91 3.93 5.82 -13.94
CA MET A 91 3.75 6.84 -14.96
C MET A 91 4.78 6.68 -16.08
N ASP A 92 4.29 6.71 -17.32
CA ASP A 92 5.11 6.71 -18.53
C ASP A 92 5.30 8.15 -19.06
N PRO A 93 6.08 8.37 -20.14
CA PRO A 93 6.28 9.70 -20.71
C PRO A 93 5.00 10.41 -21.19
N TRP A 94 3.93 9.66 -21.50
CA TRP A 94 2.67 10.21 -22.04
C TRP A 94 1.64 10.54 -20.97
N THR A 95 1.74 9.88 -19.82
CA THR A 95 0.86 10.03 -18.64
C THR A 95 1.54 10.80 -17.50
N PHE A 96 2.76 11.31 -17.75
CA PHE A 96 3.59 11.94 -16.74
C PHE A 96 2.95 13.19 -16.12
N ASN A 97 2.92 13.24 -14.79
CA ASN A 97 2.42 14.36 -14.01
C ASN A 97 3.31 14.59 -12.79
N GLN A 98 3.97 15.74 -12.76
CA GLN A 98 4.93 16.11 -11.73
C GLN A 98 4.33 16.13 -10.31
N LYS A 99 3.07 16.56 -10.15
CA LYS A 99 2.44 16.63 -8.81
C LYS A 99 2.26 15.24 -8.21
N ASN A 100 1.91 14.26 -9.05
CA ASN A 100 1.79 12.87 -8.63
C ASN A 100 3.16 12.24 -8.37
N LEU A 101 4.15 12.59 -9.20
CA LEU A 101 5.54 12.16 -9.01
C LEU A 101 6.10 12.55 -7.64
N MET A 102 5.83 13.78 -7.19
CA MET A 102 6.29 14.27 -5.87
C MET A 102 5.66 13.52 -4.68
N LYS A 103 4.64 12.70 -4.92
CA LYS A 103 3.98 11.83 -3.91
C LYS A 103 4.33 10.35 -4.10
N CYS A 104 5.21 10.01 -5.04
CA CYS A 104 5.64 8.62 -5.23
C CYS A 104 6.41 8.14 -3.99
N CYS A 105 6.25 6.87 -3.65
CA CYS A 105 6.90 6.20 -2.51
C CYS A 105 7.80 5.03 -2.95
N LYS A 106 8.20 5.04 -4.23
CA LYS A 106 9.05 4.03 -4.85
C LYS A 106 10.22 4.76 -5.50
N GLU A 107 11.34 4.82 -4.80
CA GLU A 107 12.53 5.52 -5.24
C GLU A 107 13.66 4.55 -5.59
N ILE A 108 14.47 4.96 -6.57
CA ILE A 108 15.75 4.34 -6.88
C ILE A 108 16.84 5.20 -6.26
N LEU A 109 17.67 4.57 -5.44
CA LEU A 109 18.85 5.20 -4.87
C LEU A 109 19.97 5.17 -5.91
N LEU A 110 20.42 6.36 -6.32
CA LEU A 110 21.57 6.50 -7.19
C LEU A 110 22.89 6.42 -6.39
N PRO A 111 24.02 6.09 -7.05
CA PRO A 111 25.33 6.03 -6.39
C PRO A 111 25.79 7.35 -5.77
N ASP A 112 25.29 8.49 -6.26
CA ASP A 112 25.54 9.82 -5.69
C ASP A 112 24.67 10.11 -4.46
N GLY A 113 23.91 9.14 -3.97
CA GLY A 113 23.04 9.24 -2.80
C GLY A 113 21.70 9.90 -3.08
N LYS A 114 21.41 10.31 -4.32
CA LYS A 114 20.10 10.87 -4.66
C LYS A 114 19.03 9.80 -4.73
N GLN A 115 17.89 10.09 -4.12
CA GLN A 115 16.67 9.28 -4.24
C GLN A 115 15.82 9.83 -5.37
N ILE A 116 15.65 9.05 -6.43
CA ILE A 116 14.89 9.44 -7.62
C ILE A 116 13.61 8.60 -7.69
N PRO A 117 12.41 9.21 -7.77
CA PRO A 117 11.18 8.45 -7.96
C PRO A 117 11.24 7.54 -9.19
N PHE A 118 10.73 6.32 -9.08
CA PHE A 118 10.82 5.27 -10.10
C PHE A 118 10.30 5.73 -11.47
N CYS A 119 9.18 6.46 -11.49
CA CYS A 119 8.62 7.01 -12.74
C CYS A 119 9.55 8.06 -13.36
N ALA A 120 10.23 8.89 -12.55
CA ALA A 120 11.22 9.86 -13.05
C ALA A 120 12.46 9.14 -13.59
N TYR A 121 12.90 8.10 -12.87
CA TYR A 121 14.02 7.26 -13.27
C TYR A 121 13.83 6.71 -14.68
N ASN A 122 12.65 6.14 -14.96
CA ASN A 122 12.38 5.50 -16.25
C ASN A 122 11.90 6.45 -17.35
N SER A 123 11.21 7.55 -17.02
CA SER A 123 10.51 8.37 -18.02
C SER A 123 11.18 9.73 -18.31
N VAL A 124 12.15 10.17 -17.49
CA VAL A 124 12.73 11.54 -17.56
C VAL A 124 14.25 11.55 -17.74
N GLY A 125 14.86 10.45 -18.19
CA GLY A 125 16.28 10.44 -18.57
C GLY A 125 17.28 10.16 -17.44
N TYR A 126 16.79 9.88 -16.23
CA TYR A 126 17.63 9.62 -15.05
C TYR A 126 18.31 8.24 -15.11
N ARG A 127 17.71 7.26 -15.80
CA ARG A 127 18.28 5.92 -15.98
C ARG A 127 19.54 5.96 -16.83
N GLU A 128 19.51 6.73 -17.90
CA GLU A 128 20.60 6.89 -18.86
C GLU A 128 21.78 7.65 -18.22
N THR A 129 21.46 8.66 -17.41
CA THR A 129 22.49 9.44 -16.70
C THR A 129 23.10 8.69 -15.52
N ALA A 130 22.35 7.80 -14.85
CA ALA A 130 22.87 6.98 -13.75
C ALA A 130 24.10 6.13 -14.14
N GLY A 131 24.13 5.59 -15.36
CA GLY A 131 25.27 4.82 -15.87
C GLY A 131 26.53 5.67 -16.14
N THR A 132 26.37 6.98 -16.39
CA THR A 132 27.51 7.88 -16.64
C THR A 132 28.22 8.33 -15.36
N CYS A 133 27.51 8.36 -14.23
CA CYS A 133 28.10 8.68 -12.92
C CYS A 133 29.02 7.57 -12.38
N GLN A 134 28.87 6.32 -12.83
CA GLN A 134 29.77 5.23 -12.42
C GLN A 134 31.21 5.40 -12.94
N GLY A 135 31.44 6.29 -13.92
CA GLY A 135 32.77 6.59 -14.45
C GLY A 135 33.52 7.75 -13.76
N ARG A 136 32.88 8.49 -12.85
CA ARG A 136 33.51 9.62 -12.13
C ARG A 136 33.40 9.43 -10.62
N GLY A 137 34.40 8.75 -10.05
CA GLY A 137 34.74 8.83 -8.64
C GLY A 137 33.80 8.08 -7.70
N ALA A 138 33.91 6.75 -7.69
CA ALA A 138 33.57 5.94 -6.53
C ALA A 138 34.55 6.25 -5.38
N GLY A 139 34.42 7.42 -4.76
CA GLY A 139 35.04 7.77 -3.49
C GLY A 139 34.00 7.67 -2.40
N GLY A 140 33.67 6.43 -2.01
CA GLY A 140 32.70 6.16 -0.96
C GLY A 140 33.21 6.58 0.42
N VAL A 141 32.30 7.12 1.22
CA VAL A 141 32.30 6.96 2.68
C VAL A 141 30.85 6.77 3.08
N PHE A 142 30.52 5.56 3.53
CA PHE A 142 29.39 5.32 4.43
C PHE A 142 29.86 5.59 5.86
#